data_AF-A0A518FS80-F1
#
_entry.id   AF-A0A518FS80-F1
#
_cell.length_a   1.000
_cell.length_b   1.000
_cell.length_c   1.000
_cell.angle_alpha   90.00
_cell.angle_beta   90.00
_cell.angle_gamma   90.00
#
_symmetry.space_group_name_H-M   'P 1'
#
loop_
_entity.id
_entity.type
_entity.pdbx_description
1 polymer ?
#
loop_
_entity_poly.entity_id
_entity_poly.type
_entity_poly.pdbx_seq_one_letter_code
_entity_poly.pdbx_strand_id
1 'polypeptide(L)'
;MTSRLVQFFAKLFSRQRDDARNLYESACLIDDAGLDFRMRDGLLVPGFYWSEVTRIETYKLDLLTYDEVALLFTTADGCFEILESQTGFKDCFAQLEQQFGLSPEWYFQVMEHAFETNHRVLYQKENIRSN
;
A
#
# COMPACT_ATOMS: atom_id res chain seq x y z
N MET A 1 5.87 24.87 11.14
CA MET A 1 6.00 23.88 12.23
C MET A 1 5.82 22.51 11.61
N THR A 2 6.93 21.91 11.19
CA THR A 2 6.96 20.61 10.51
C THR A 2 6.60 19.52 11.50
N SER A 3 5.50 18.82 11.24
CA SER A 3 4.96 17.78 12.10
C SER A 3 6.02 16.68 12.32
N ARG A 4 6.36 16.46 13.60
CA ARG A 4 7.35 15.45 14.04
C ARG A 4 6.95 14.01 13.68
N LEU A 5 5.75 13.79 13.18
CA LEU A 5 5.23 12.49 12.73
C LEU A 5 5.80 12.04 11.37
N VAL A 6 6.05 12.97 10.44
CA VAL A 6 6.61 12.63 9.12
C VAL A 6 8.07 12.16 9.24
N GLN A 7 8.79 12.64 10.27
CA GLN A 7 10.17 12.22 10.51
C GLN A 7 10.29 10.82 11.13
N PHE A 8 9.25 10.30 11.79
CA PHE A 8 9.32 8.97 12.39
C PHE A 8 9.22 7.86 11.34
N PHE A 9 8.37 8.04 10.32
CA PHE A 9 8.27 7.10 9.21
C PHE A 9 9.49 7.18 8.27
N ALA A 10 10.02 8.37 7.99
CA ALA A 10 11.21 8.51 7.15
C ALA A 10 12.50 7.92 7.77
N LYS A 11 12.58 7.76 9.10
CA LYS A 11 13.80 7.32 9.77
C LYS A 11 14.01 5.80 9.76
N LEU A 12 12.94 5.01 9.74
CA LEU A 12 13.05 3.55 9.70
C LEU A 12 13.55 3.03 8.33
N PHE A 13 13.33 3.81 7.25
CA PHE A 13 13.76 3.46 5.89
C PHE A 13 15.12 4.04 5.47
N SER A 14 15.84 4.71 6.37
CA SER A 14 17.07 5.43 6.01
C SER A 14 18.26 4.54 5.62
N ARG A 15 18.24 3.24 5.94
CA ARG A 15 19.29 2.29 5.59
C ARG A 15 18.97 1.43 4.34
N GLN A 16 17.75 1.52 3.82
CA GLN A 16 17.23 0.76 2.67
C GLN A 16 16.96 1.69 1.46
N ARG A 17 17.71 2.80 1.38
CA ARG A 17 17.36 3.96 0.54
C ARG A 17 17.65 3.78 -0.95
N ASP A 18 18.52 2.83 -1.31
CA ASP A 18 18.77 2.46 -2.71
C ASP A 18 17.75 1.43 -3.22
N ASP A 19 17.33 0.47 -2.37
CA ASP A 19 16.29 -0.51 -2.70
C ASP A 19 14.89 0.11 -2.78
N ALA A 20 14.57 1.07 -1.89
CA ALA A 20 13.28 1.76 -1.89
C ALA A 20 13.00 2.52 -3.19
N ARG A 21 14.04 3.07 -3.83
CA ARG A 21 13.89 3.76 -5.13
C ARG A 21 13.53 2.80 -6.26
N ASN A 22 14.05 1.57 -6.24
CA ASN A 22 13.68 0.55 -7.21
C ASN A 22 12.25 0.04 -7.00
N LEU A 23 11.76 0.01 -5.75
CA LEU A 23 10.37 -0.35 -5.45
C LEU A 23 9.38 0.67 -6.01
N TYR A 24 9.66 1.98 -5.94
CA TYR A 24 8.78 3.02 -6.50
C TYR A 24 8.63 2.94 -8.04
N GLU A 25 9.60 2.38 -8.76
CA GLU A 25 9.53 2.15 -10.22
C GLU A 25 9.22 0.68 -10.60
N SER A 26 8.96 -0.18 -9.62
CA SER A 26 8.66 -1.58 -9.86
C SER A 26 7.22 -1.79 -10.34
N ALA A 27 7.01 -2.80 -11.19
CA ALA A 27 5.68 -3.23 -11.57
C ALA A 27 5.18 -4.26 -10.57
N CYS A 28 3.99 -4.05 -10.01
CA CYS A 28 3.31 -5.03 -9.18
C CYS A 28 2.67 -6.08 -10.10
N LEU A 29 2.97 -7.35 -9.85
CA LEU A 29 2.32 -8.49 -10.48
C LEU A 29 1.33 -9.05 -9.47
N ILE A 30 0.06 -8.95 -9.78
CA ILE A 30 -1.04 -9.30 -8.90
C ILE A 30 -1.80 -10.48 -9.49
N ASP A 31 -2.03 -11.50 -8.68
CA ASP A 31 -2.85 -12.65 -9.01
C ASP A 31 -3.76 -13.06 -7.84
N ASP A 32 -4.43 -14.20 -7.97
CA ASP A 32 -5.37 -14.71 -6.97
C ASP A 32 -4.68 -15.21 -5.68
N ALA A 33 -3.37 -15.45 -5.71
CA ALA A 33 -2.60 -15.93 -4.56
C ALA A 33 -2.01 -14.77 -3.75
N GLY A 34 -1.49 -13.74 -4.44
CA GLY A 34 -0.83 -12.63 -3.79
C GLY A 34 -0.31 -11.57 -4.75
N LEU A 35 0.77 -10.93 -4.30
CA LEU A 35 1.45 -9.89 -5.04
C LEU A 35 2.95 -10.11 -4.99
N ASP A 36 3.58 -9.92 -6.15
CA ASP A 36 5.03 -9.85 -6.32
C ASP A 36 5.45 -8.53 -6.97
N PHE A 37 6.72 -8.16 -6.78
CA PHE A 37 7.31 -6.97 -7.39
C PHE A 37 8.28 -7.36 -8.50
N ARG A 38 8.09 -6.79 -9.69
CA ARG A 38 9.06 -6.88 -10.79
C ARG A 38 9.88 -5.60 -10.86
N MET A 39 11.17 -5.73 -10.57
CA MET A 39 12.15 -4.66 -10.65
C MET A 39 12.45 -4.30 -12.12
N ARG A 40 13.06 -3.13 -12.34
CA ARG A 40 13.41 -2.64 -13.69
C ARG A 40 14.37 -3.58 -14.44
N ASP A 41 15.27 -4.24 -13.72
CA ASP A 41 16.21 -5.22 -14.28
C ASP A 41 15.56 -6.58 -14.60
N GLY A 42 14.25 -6.72 -14.34
CA GLY A 42 13.48 -7.93 -14.54
C GLY A 42 13.52 -8.90 -13.36
N LEU A 43 14.24 -8.58 -12.28
CA LEU A 43 14.24 -9.40 -11.07
C LEU A 43 12.84 -9.43 -10.45
N LEU A 44 12.36 -10.65 -10.16
CA LEU A 44 11.15 -10.87 -9.38
C LEU A 44 11.50 -10.94 -7.90
N VAL A 45 10.87 -10.08 -7.12
CA VAL A 45 10.98 -10.03 -5.67
C VAL A 45 9.63 -10.43 -5.09
N PRO A 46 9.58 -11.51 -4.28
CA PRO A 46 8.35 -11.91 -3.63
C PRO A 46 7.78 -10.79 -2.77
N GLY A 47 6.48 -10.53 -2.86
CA GLY A 47 5.78 -9.60 -1.99
C GLY A 47 5.14 -10.35 -0.82
N PHE A 48 3.86 -10.68 -0.94
CA PHE A 48 3.08 -11.35 0.09
C PHE A 48 1.90 -12.13 -0.49
N TYR A 49 1.37 -13.09 0.28
CA TYR A 49 0.10 -13.75 -0.03
C TYR A 49 -1.09 -13.00 0.59
N TRP A 50 -2.24 -13.00 -0.09
CA TRP A 50 -3.45 -12.32 0.43
C TRP A 50 -3.86 -12.82 1.81
N SER A 51 -3.66 -14.11 2.09
CA SER A 51 -3.95 -14.72 3.39
C SER A 51 -3.13 -14.18 4.56
N GLU A 52 -1.96 -13.62 4.27
CA GLU A 52 -1.01 -13.07 5.24
C GLU A 52 -1.33 -11.62 5.62
N VAL A 53 -2.19 -10.95 4.83
CA VAL A 53 -2.59 -9.57 5.10
C VAL A 53 -3.42 -9.52 6.37
N THR A 54 -2.95 -8.69 7.31
CA THR A 54 -3.59 -8.44 8.60
C THR A 54 -4.26 -7.08 8.65
N ARG A 55 -3.83 -6.13 7.83
CA ARG A 55 -4.39 -4.78 7.77
C ARG A 55 -4.17 -4.18 6.39
N ILE A 56 -5.17 -3.44 5.91
CA ILE A 56 -5.10 -2.66 4.68
C ILE A 56 -5.48 -1.23 5.02
N GLU A 57 -4.61 -0.31 4.69
CA GLU A 57 -4.80 1.13 4.86
C GLU A 57 -4.71 1.83 3.52
N THR A 58 -5.32 3.01 3.43
CA THR A 58 -5.20 3.88 2.27
C THR A 58 -5.08 5.32 2.71
N TYR A 59 -4.36 6.12 1.95
CA TYR A 59 -4.15 7.55 2.21
C TYR A 59 -3.78 8.27 0.92
N LYS A 60 -3.89 9.58 0.95
CA LYS A 60 -3.34 10.47 -0.06
C LYS A 60 -1.93 10.92 0.32
N LEU A 61 -1.04 10.86 -0.65
CA LEU A 61 0.26 11.50 -0.64
C LEU A 61 0.16 12.86 -1.34
N ASP A 62 0.46 13.94 -0.61
CA ASP A 62 0.54 15.29 -1.18
C ASP A 62 1.88 15.47 -1.92
N LEU A 63 1.88 15.27 -3.24
CA LEU A 63 3.07 15.40 -4.09
C LEU A 63 3.14 16.77 -4.77
N LEU A 64 3.16 17.84 -3.95
CA LEU A 64 3.28 19.27 -4.29
C LEU A 64 2.27 19.83 -5.31
N THR A 65 2.23 19.25 -6.51
CA THR A 65 1.42 19.62 -7.67
C THR A 65 0.27 18.67 -7.96
N TYR A 66 0.28 17.47 -7.39
CA TYR A 66 -0.81 16.49 -7.52
C TYR A 66 -0.90 15.62 -6.25
N ASP A 67 -2.08 15.04 -6.05
CA ASP A 67 -2.30 14.02 -5.03
C ASP A 67 -2.10 12.64 -5.66
N GLU A 68 -1.60 11.69 -4.87
CA GLU A 68 -1.50 10.29 -5.27
C GLU A 68 -2.10 9.38 -4.19
N VAL A 69 -2.91 8.41 -4.59
CA VAL A 69 -3.46 7.43 -3.64
C VAL A 69 -2.46 6.31 -3.39
N ALA A 70 -2.31 5.92 -2.12
CA ALA A 70 -1.53 4.76 -1.72
C ALA A 70 -2.41 3.70 -1.05
N LEU A 71 -2.04 2.44 -1.24
CA LEU A 71 -2.51 1.29 -0.47
C LEU A 71 -1.34 0.74 0.34
N LEU A 72 -1.56 0.55 1.64
CA LEU A 72 -0.57 -0.02 2.55
C LEU A 72 -1.09 -1.34 3.10
N PHE A 73 -0.40 -2.42 2.77
CA PHE A 73 -0.67 -3.77 3.22
C PHE A 73 0.27 -4.11 4.37
N THR A 74 -0.29 -4.52 5.51
CA THR A 74 0.50 -4.98 6.66
C THR A 74 0.36 -6.48 6.80
N THR A 75 1.50 -7.16 6.88
CA THR A 75 1.63 -8.61 7.13
C THR A 75 2.44 -8.84 8.41
N ALA A 76 2.68 -10.10 8.77
CA ALA A 76 3.61 -10.43 9.86
C ALA A 76 5.07 -10.09 9.52
N ASP A 77 5.43 -10.14 8.23
CA ASP A 77 6.81 -10.01 7.75
C ASP A 77 7.18 -8.58 7.36
N GLY A 78 6.18 -7.71 7.18
CA GLY A 78 6.41 -6.30 6.90
C GLY A 78 5.21 -5.55 6.35
N CYS A 79 5.48 -4.31 5.93
CA CYS A 79 4.51 -3.44 5.28
C CYS A 79 4.89 -3.25 3.81
N PHE A 80 3.90 -3.31 2.94
CA PHE A 80 4.05 -3.16 1.48
C PHE A 80 3.16 -2.03 1.00
N GLU A 81 3.77 -1.01 0.39
CA GLU A 81 3.07 0.16 -0.15
C GLU A 81 2.95 0.01 -1.67
N ILE A 82 1.74 0.22 -2.18
CA ILE A 82 1.46 0.31 -3.61
C ILE A 82 0.88 1.68 -3.91
N LEU A 83 1.52 2.41 -4.82
CA LEU A 83 1.07 3.73 -5.25
C LEU A 83 0.18 3.64 -6.50
N GLU A 84 -0.72 4.60 -6.65
CA GLU A 84 -1.62 4.73 -7.82
C GLU A 84 -0.85 4.77 -9.15
N SER A 85 0.33 5.39 -9.18
CA SER A 85 1.17 5.45 -10.38
C SER A 85 1.87 4.14 -10.73
N GLN A 86 1.94 3.17 -9.80
CA GLN A 86 2.59 1.90 -10.06
C GLN A 86 1.76 1.01 -10.98
N THR A 87 2.45 0.32 -11.89
CA THR A 87 1.81 -0.70 -12.72
C THR A 87 1.30 -1.81 -11.81
N GLY A 88 0.03 -2.19 -11.95
CA GLY A 88 -0.64 -3.18 -11.11
C GLY A 88 -1.60 -2.60 -10.08
N PHE A 89 -1.54 -1.30 -9.75
CA PHE A 89 -2.47 -0.71 -8.76
C PHE A 89 -3.95 -0.92 -9.11
N LYS A 90 -4.31 -0.84 -10.39
CA LYS A 90 -5.69 -1.08 -10.85
C LYS A 90 -6.14 -2.52 -10.63
N ASP A 91 -5.20 -3.47 -10.65
CA ASP A 91 -5.51 -4.89 -10.44
C ASP A 91 -5.81 -5.18 -8.96
N CYS A 92 -5.35 -4.31 -8.03
CA CYS A 92 -5.73 -4.36 -6.62
C CYS A 92 -7.24 -4.25 -6.42
N PHE A 93 -7.98 -3.51 -7.26
CA PHE A 93 -9.42 -3.33 -7.05
C PHE A 93 -10.17 -4.65 -7.06
N ALA A 94 -9.90 -5.48 -8.07
CA ALA A 94 -10.53 -6.79 -8.20
C ALA A 94 -10.15 -7.72 -7.03
N GLN A 95 -8.87 -7.73 -6.63
CA GLN A 95 -8.41 -8.58 -5.54
C GLN A 95 -8.90 -8.09 -4.16
N LEU A 96 -8.99 -6.78 -3.93
CA LEU A 96 -9.53 -6.21 -2.70
C LEU A 96 -11.01 -6.58 -2.52
N GLU A 97 -11.78 -6.53 -3.60
CA GLU A 97 -13.18 -6.95 -3.62
C GLU A 97 -13.29 -8.47 -3.38
N GLN A 98 -12.53 -9.27 -4.12
CA GLN A 98 -12.60 -10.73 -4.07
C GLN A 98 -12.10 -11.33 -2.75
N GLN A 99 -10.98 -10.84 -2.23
CA GLN A 99 -10.29 -11.43 -1.08
C GLN A 99 -10.77 -10.85 0.26
N PHE A 100 -11.19 -9.58 0.27
CA PHE A 100 -11.52 -8.85 1.50
C PHE A 100 -12.93 -8.25 1.51
N GLY A 101 -13.71 -8.38 0.43
CA GLY A 101 -15.04 -7.79 0.32
C GLY A 101 -15.03 -6.27 0.26
N LEU A 102 -13.91 -5.66 -0.15
CA LEU A 102 -13.75 -4.21 -0.19
C LEU A 102 -14.24 -3.65 -1.52
N SER A 103 -15.39 -3.00 -1.48
CA SER A 103 -16.01 -2.41 -2.66
C SER A 103 -15.22 -1.20 -3.20
N PRO A 104 -15.04 -1.04 -4.53
CA PRO A 104 -14.22 0.01 -5.15
C PRO A 104 -14.48 1.46 -4.71
N GLU A 105 -15.62 1.73 -4.09
CA GLU A 105 -16.02 3.05 -3.60
C GLU A 105 -15.04 3.64 -2.59
N TRP A 106 -14.25 2.80 -1.89
CA TRP A 106 -13.18 3.27 -1.01
C TRP A 106 -12.27 4.29 -1.72
N TYR A 107 -12.01 4.09 -3.01
CA TYR A 107 -11.14 4.95 -3.80
C TYR A 107 -11.73 6.35 -3.98
N PHE A 108 -13.01 6.44 -4.34
CA PHE A 108 -13.70 7.72 -4.48
C PHE A 108 -13.78 8.46 -3.15
N GLN A 109 -14.02 7.73 -2.06
CA GLN A 109 -14.08 8.31 -0.73
C GLN A 109 -12.73 8.87 -0.26
N VAL A 110 -11.61 8.23 -0.63
CA VAL A 110 -10.26 8.78 -0.39
C VAL A 110 -10.02 10.02 -1.24
N MET A 111 -10.48 10.00 -2.51
CA MET A 111 -10.35 11.10 -3.45
C MET A 111 -11.19 12.35 -3.11
N GLU A 112 -12.31 12.18 -2.40
CA GLU A 112 -13.34 13.21 -2.19
C GLU A 112 -12.86 14.48 -1.47
N HIS A 113 -11.95 14.38 -0.49
CA HIS A 113 -11.38 15.56 0.16
C HIS A 113 -9.99 15.86 -0.41
N ALA A 114 -9.84 16.99 -1.10
CA ALA A 114 -8.55 17.46 -1.60
C ALA A 114 -7.69 17.98 -0.43
N PHE A 115 -6.38 17.70 -0.46
CA PHE A 115 -5.38 18.22 0.49
C PHE A 115 -5.56 17.84 1.97
N GLU A 116 -6.28 16.75 2.25
CA GLU A 116 -6.25 16.05 3.53
C GLU A 116 -5.68 14.64 3.29
N THR A 117 -4.74 14.19 4.14
CA THR A 117 -4.09 12.87 4.03
C THR A 117 -5.10 11.72 3.96
N ASN A 118 -6.38 11.94 4.36
CA ASN A 118 -7.50 11.02 4.22
C ASN A 118 -7.15 9.58 4.56
N HIS A 119 -6.36 9.42 5.63
CA HIS A 119 -5.89 8.13 6.06
C HIS A 119 -7.06 7.30 6.59
N ARG A 120 -7.25 6.11 6.02
CA ARG A 120 -8.36 5.22 6.33
C ARG A 120 -7.87 3.78 6.44
N VAL A 121 -8.46 3.05 7.37
CA VAL A 121 -8.31 1.60 7.46
C VAL A 121 -9.43 0.97 6.63
N LEU A 122 -9.07 0.22 5.60
CA LEU A 122 -10.02 -0.50 4.77
C LEU A 122 -10.33 -1.88 5.37
N TYR A 123 -9.30 -2.55 5.86
CA TYR A 123 -9.41 -3.88 6.44
C TYR A 123 -8.53 -4.01 7.68
N GLN A 124 -9.02 -4.73 8.67
CA GLN A 124 -8.21 -5.18 9.79
C GLN A 124 -8.71 -6.55 10.24
N LYS A 125 -7.79 -7.53 10.24
CA LYS A 125 -8.07 -8.88 10.69
C LYS A 125 -8.37 -8.84 12.19
N GLU A 126 -9.54 -9.32 12.57
CA GLU A 126 -9.93 -9.39 13.98
C GLU A 126 -8.96 -10.30 14.73
N ASN A 127 -8.29 -9.75 15.75
CA ASN A 127 -7.45 -10.54 16.62
C ASN A 127 -8.37 -11.21 17.65
N ILE A 128 -8.85 -12.42 17.32
CA ILE A 128 -9.64 -13.22 18.26
C ILE A 128 -8.69 -13.60 19.39
N ARG A 129 -8.69 -12.80 20.46
CA ARG A 129 -8.09 -13.20 21.73
C ARG A 129 -8.95 -14.31 22.30
N SER A 130 -8.52 -15.55 22.12
CA SER A 130 -9.04 -16.68 22.88
C SER A 130 -8.76 -16.39 24.36
N ASN A 131 -9.83 -16.19 25.13
CA ASN A 131 -9.81 -15.92 26.55
C ASN A 131 -9.54 -17.21 27.34
#